data_AF-A0A2K4AIE9-F1
#
_entry.id   AF-A0A2K4AIE9-F1
#
_cell.length_a   1.000
_cell.length_b   1.000
_cell.length_c   1.000
_cell.angle_alpha   90.00
_cell.angle_beta   90.00
_cell.angle_gamma   90.00
#
_symmetry.space_group_name_H-M   'P 1'
#
loop_
_entity.id
_entity.type
_entity.pdbx_description
1 polymer ?
#
loop_
_entity_poly.entity_id
_entity_poly.type
_entity_poly.pdbx_seq_one_letter_code
_entity_poly.pdbx_strand_id
1 'polypeptide(L)'
;MKTVEVVATIAPQIQIDETLQEQINKRSDAIDIIELRIDQLENISADNVSKLVIKLKTLSKINKVLVTYRTAGQGGSGEITSGSYLNLLSSLANVKEIDMVDVEWEKNIELERFQQVIKKLQVQDKEVIISHHNFDETPSLDELQFIYFKMQKFNPEYVKLAVMPRNKNDVLNLLQAMVTFSDTMNCKVVGISMSKIGLISRTAQGIFGGALTYGCIGEPQAPGQVDVVDLKEQVSLYL
;
A
#
# COMPACT_ATOMS: atom_id res chain seq x y z
N MET A 1 -2.09 -5.76 -21.52
CA MET A 1 -2.58 -5.05 -20.33
C MET A 1 -1.60 -5.29 -19.18
N LYS A 2 -1.45 -4.36 -18.23
CA LYS A 2 -0.56 -4.57 -17.09
C LYS A 2 -1.18 -5.60 -16.13
N THR A 3 -0.41 -6.60 -15.73
CA THR A 3 -0.80 -7.53 -14.66
C THR A 3 -0.90 -6.75 -13.35
N VAL A 4 -2.04 -6.85 -12.67
CA VAL A 4 -2.27 -6.22 -11.36
C VAL A 4 -2.08 -7.28 -10.27
N GLU A 5 -1.22 -6.99 -9.29
CA GLU A 5 -1.07 -7.83 -8.09
C GLU A 5 -2.15 -7.44 -7.06
N VAL A 6 -2.88 -8.42 -6.55
CA VAL A 6 -3.90 -8.26 -5.50
C VAL A 6 -3.22 -8.31 -4.13
N VAL A 7 -3.41 -7.24 -3.37
CA VAL A 7 -2.88 -7.04 -2.03
C VAL A 7 -3.97 -7.31 -0.99
N ALA A 8 -3.72 -8.24 -0.07
CA ALA A 8 -4.58 -8.50 1.08
C ALA A 8 -4.10 -7.71 2.30
N THR A 9 -4.87 -6.73 2.75
CA THR A 9 -4.56 -5.98 3.97
C THR A 9 -4.99 -6.76 5.22
N ILE A 10 -4.07 -6.93 6.17
CA ILE A 10 -4.33 -7.49 7.51
C ILE A 10 -3.76 -6.56 8.59
N ALA A 11 -4.42 -6.53 9.76
CA ALA A 11 -3.99 -5.77 10.93
C ALA A 11 -4.06 -6.64 12.21
N PRO A 12 -3.27 -7.72 12.30
CA PRO A 12 -3.27 -8.58 13.48
C PRO A 12 -2.72 -7.85 14.71
N GLN A 13 -2.93 -8.43 15.89
CA GLN A 13 -2.23 -8.00 17.10
C GLN A 13 -0.78 -8.55 17.09
N ILE A 14 -0.13 -8.67 18.25
CA ILE A 14 1.26 -9.14 18.38
C ILE A 14 1.51 -10.60 17.91
N GLN A 15 0.45 -11.31 17.51
CA GLN A 15 0.52 -12.66 16.95
C GLN A 15 -0.53 -12.84 15.86
N ILE A 16 -0.26 -13.78 14.94
CA ILE A 16 -1.20 -14.23 13.91
C ILE A 16 -1.88 -15.48 14.46
N ASP A 17 -3.14 -15.36 14.86
CA ASP A 17 -3.91 -16.46 15.41
C ASP A 17 -4.30 -17.51 14.35
N GLU A 18 -4.85 -18.65 14.80
CA GLU A 18 -5.22 -19.75 13.91
C GLU A 18 -6.35 -19.36 12.95
N THR A 19 -7.29 -18.52 13.40
CA THR A 19 -8.41 -18.04 12.59
C THR A 19 -7.92 -17.25 11.38
N LEU A 20 -7.02 -16.29 11.61
CA LEU A 20 -6.44 -15.48 10.55
C LEU A 20 -5.58 -16.32 9.59
N GLN A 21 -4.82 -17.30 10.12
CA GLN A 21 -4.07 -18.25 9.29
C GLN A 21 -4.99 -19.04 8.37
N GLU A 22 -6.10 -19.57 8.89
CA GLU A 22 -7.08 -20.32 8.10
C GLU A 22 -7.73 -19.41 7.03
N GLN A 23 -8.07 -18.17 7.39
CA GLN A 23 -8.65 -17.20 6.46
C GLN A 23 -7.70 -16.81 5.32
N ILE A 24 -6.40 -16.64 5.62
CA ILE A 24 -5.36 -16.40 4.61
C ILE A 24 -5.21 -17.62 3.70
N ASN A 25 -5.08 -18.83 4.27
CA ASN A 25 -4.89 -20.06 3.49
C ASN A 25 -6.06 -20.33 2.53
N LYS A 26 -7.31 -20.12 2.98
CA LYS A 26 -8.52 -20.26 2.15
C LYS A 26 -8.56 -19.31 0.94
N ARG A 27 -7.83 -18.19 1.01
CA ARG A 27 -7.78 -17.14 -0.03
C ARG A 27 -6.45 -17.09 -0.77
N SER A 28 -5.53 -18.01 -0.49
CA SER A 28 -4.14 -17.94 -0.95
C SER A 28 -4.00 -17.82 -2.48
N ASP A 29 -4.91 -18.39 -3.26
CA ASP A 29 -4.91 -18.28 -4.74
C ASP A 29 -5.34 -16.90 -5.26
N ALA A 30 -5.99 -16.09 -4.42
CA ALA A 30 -6.41 -14.73 -4.74
C ALA A 30 -5.43 -13.65 -4.24
N ILE A 31 -4.39 -14.04 -3.50
CA ILE A 31 -3.47 -13.13 -2.82
C ILE A 31 -2.11 -13.19 -3.50
N ASP A 32 -1.70 -12.09 -4.11
CA ASP A 32 -0.35 -11.95 -4.67
C ASP A 32 0.62 -11.38 -3.62
N ILE A 33 0.14 -10.46 -2.75
CA ILE A 33 0.90 -9.80 -1.68
C ILE A 33 0.07 -9.72 -0.40
N ILE A 34 0.66 -9.98 0.76
CA ILE A 34 0.05 -9.61 2.06
C ILE A 34 0.60 -8.28 2.54
N GLU A 35 -0.28 -7.30 2.78
CA GLU A 35 0.04 -6.07 3.50
C GLU A 35 -0.19 -6.27 5.00
N LEU A 36 0.91 -6.40 5.75
CA LEU A 36 0.92 -6.41 7.20
C LEU A 36 0.93 -4.96 7.72
N ARG A 37 -0.23 -4.51 8.19
CA ARG A 37 -0.35 -3.27 8.96
C ARG A 37 0.19 -3.49 10.36
N ILE A 38 1.04 -2.57 10.81
CA ILE A 38 1.70 -2.64 12.12
C ILE A 38 1.39 -1.43 12.99
N ASP A 39 0.69 -0.41 12.49
CA ASP A 39 0.43 0.84 13.20
C ASP A 39 -0.50 0.72 14.41
N GLN A 40 -1.32 -0.33 14.47
CA GLN A 40 -2.16 -0.68 15.60
C GLN A 40 -1.41 -1.38 16.75
N LEU A 41 -0.15 -1.75 16.55
CA LEU A 41 0.64 -2.48 17.55
C LEU A 41 1.30 -1.52 18.53
N GLU A 42 1.27 -1.86 19.81
CA GLU A 42 2.05 -1.15 20.83
C GLU A 42 3.52 -1.63 20.81
N ASN A 43 4.46 -0.72 21.14
CA ASN A 43 5.89 -1.03 21.31
C ASN A 43 6.55 -1.76 20.11
N ILE A 44 6.24 -1.33 18.89
CA ILE A 44 6.74 -1.95 17.66
C ILE A 44 8.27 -1.90 17.61
N SER A 45 8.85 -3.05 17.28
CA SER A 45 10.28 -3.21 17.02
C SER A 45 10.50 -4.05 15.76
N ALA A 46 11.69 -3.96 15.16
CA ALA A 46 12.09 -4.79 14.04
C ALA A 46 11.98 -6.29 14.36
N ASP A 47 12.26 -6.70 15.60
CA ASP A 47 12.18 -8.09 16.04
C ASP A 47 10.75 -8.61 16.08
N ASN A 48 9.80 -7.80 16.58
CA ASN A 48 8.39 -8.17 16.59
C ASN A 48 7.84 -8.27 15.16
N VAL A 49 8.20 -7.33 14.29
CA VAL A 49 7.82 -7.38 12.87
C VAL A 49 8.42 -8.61 12.18
N SER A 50 9.71 -8.91 12.41
CA SER A 50 10.36 -10.10 11.83
C SER A 50 9.62 -11.39 12.19
N LYS A 51 9.22 -11.57 13.45
CA LYS A 51 8.44 -12.75 13.88
C LYS A 51 7.11 -12.89 13.14
N LEU A 52 6.37 -11.79 12.97
CA LEU A 52 5.11 -11.79 12.22
C LEU A 52 5.32 -12.12 10.75
N VAL A 53 6.33 -11.51 10.12
CA VAL A 53 6.65 -11.73 8.70
C VAL A 53 7.11 -13.16 8.45
N ILE A 54 7.99 -13.71 9.31
CA ILE A 54 8.40 -15.13 9.26
C ILE A 54 7.16 -16.02 9.34
N LYS A 55 6.26 -15.76 10.28
CA LYS A 55 5.04 -16.55 10.44
C LYS A 55 4.15 -16.47 9.19
N LEU A 56 3.98 -15.31 8.57
CA LEU A 56 3.25 -15.17 7.30
C LEU A 56 3.91 -15.97 6.17
N LYS A 57 5.24 -15.92 6.05
CA LYS A 57 5.98 -16.66 5.03
C LYS A 57 5.96 -18.18 5.23
N THR A 58 5.60 -18.68 6.41
CA THR A 58 5.32 -20.10 6.61
C THR A 58 3.95 -20.55 6.07
N LEU A 59 3.05 -19.61 5.76
CA LEU A 59 1.75 -19.91 5.17
C LEU A 59 1.91 -20.15 3.66
N SER A 60 1.24 -21.18 3.15
CA SER A 60 1.44 -21.65 1.77
C SER A 60 1.10 -20.57 0.74
N LYS A 61 1.95 -20.47 -0.30
CA LYS A 61 1.81 -19.60 -1.51
C LYS A 61 2.01 -18.10 -1.31
N ILE A 62 2.25 -17.61 -0.10
CA ILE A 62 2.56 -16.19 0.13
C ILE A 62 4.05 -15.94 -0.08
N ASN A 63 4.39 -15.29 -1.19
CA ASN A 63 5.79 -15.05 -1.56
C ASN A 63 6.26 -13.62 -1.25
N LYS A 64 5.32 -12.66 -1.10
CA LYS A 64 5.62 -11.25 -0.84
C LYS A 64 4.85 -10.73 0.37
N VAL A 65 5.57 -10.09 1.28
CA VAL A 65 5.01 -9.37 2.43
C VAL A 65 5.40 -7.89 2.35
N LEU A 66 4.37 -7.05 2.28
CA LEU A 66 4.46 -5.59 2.42
C LEU A 66 4.24 -5.23 3.88
N VAL A 67 5.19 -4.52 4.49
CA VAL A 67 5.00 -3.95 5.84
C VAL A 67 4.61 -2.48 5.72
N THR A 68 3.54 -2.10 6.41
CA THR A 68 3.01 -0.74 6.39
C THR A 68 2.74 -0.25 7.81
N TYR A 69 3.40 0.84 8.19
CA TYR A 69 3.01 1.62 9.35
C TYR A 69 2.27 2.86 8.85
N ARG A 70 0.94 2.87 8.97
CA ARG A 70 0.11 4.02 8.57
C ARG A 70 -0.02 5.00 9.73
N THR A 71 0.41 6.23 9.56
CA THR A 71 0.28 7.25 10.61
C THR A 71 -1.18 7.69 10.76
N ALA A 72 -1.55 8.20 11.94
CA ALA A 72 -2.86 8.80 12.18
C ALA A 72 -3.15 9.98 11.23
N GLY A 73 -2.12 10.76 10.86
CA GLY A 73 -2.22 11.85 9.90
C GLY A 73 -2.59 11.40 8.49
N GLN A 74 -2.37 10.13 8.15
CA GLN A 74 -2.78 9.52 6.88
C GLN A 74 -3.84 8.43 7.08
N GLY A 75 -4.63 8.48 8.15
CA GLY A 75 -5.81 7.62 8.35
C GLY A 75 -5.53 6.23 8.95
N GLY A 76 -4.37 6.03 9.56
CA GLY A 76 -4.04 4.83 10.34
C GLY A 76 -4.23 5.03 11.85
N SER A 77 -3.73 4.08 12.63
CA SER A 77 -3.74 4.14 14.09
C SER A 77 -2.39 4.56 14.68
N GLY A 78 -1.40 4.88 13.84
CA GLY A 78 -0.04 5.10 14.27
C GLY A 78 0.21 6.50 14.84
N GLU A 79 0.58 6.58 16.12
CA GLU A 79 0.77 7.84 16.85
C GLU A 79 2.24 8.22 17.11
N ILE A 80 3.21 7.47 16.56
CA ILE A 80 4.62 7.81 16.74
C ILE A 80 4.98 9.12 16.00
N THR A 81 5.93 9.86 16.57
CA THR A 81 6.43 11.11 15.95
C THR A 81 7.08 10.85 14.59
N SER A 82 7.15 11.85 13.70
CA SER A 82 7.79 11.74 12.38
C SER A 82 9.25 11.26 12.47
N GLY A 83 9.98 11.69 13.50
CA GLY A 83 11.35 11.24 13.75
C GLY A 83 11.44 9.76 14.15
N SER A 84 10.51 9.29 14.99
CA SER A 84 10.38 7.88 15.37
C SER A 84 9.90 7.02 14.19
N TYR A 85 9.02 7.54 13.35
CA TYR A 85 8.53 6.89 12.15
C TYR A 85 9.65 6.56 11.16
N LEU A 86 10.48 7.55 10.79
CA LEU A 86 11.61 7.30 9.90
C LEU A 86 12.67 6.36 10.53
N ASN A 87 12.83 6.39 11.86
CA ASN A 87 13.70 5.45 12.56
C ASN A 87 13.15 4.02 12.52
N LEU A 88 11.85 3.85 12.72
CA LEU A 88 11.17 2.56 12.58
C LEU A 88 11.40 2.00 11.17
N LEU A 89 11.06 2.76 10.12
CA LEU A 89 11.25 2.33 8.73
C LEU A 89 12.71 2.00 8.41
N SER A 90 13.65 2.81 8.88
CA SER A 90 15.09 2.54 8.76
C SER A 90 15.52 1.26 9.47
N SER A 91 14.88 0.89 10.58
CA SER A 91 15.15 -0.38 11.27
C SER A 91 14.60 -1.59 10.50
N LEU A 92 13.46 -1.43 9.82
CA LEU A 92 12.86 -2.49 9.00
C LEU A 92 13.75 -2.92 7.83
N ALA A 93 14.64 -2.05 7.35
CA ALA A 93 15.66 -2.39 6.36
C ALA A 93 16.49 -3.62 6.76
N ASN A 94 16.71 -3.85 8.06
CA ASN A 94 17.51 -4.97 8.56
C ASN A 94 16.73 -6.29 8.68
N VAL A 95 15.40 -6.27 8.53
CA VAL A 95 14.55 -7.46 8.60
C VAL A 95 14.53 -8.13 7.24
N LYS A 96 15.32 -9.18 7.06
CA LYS A 96 15.57 -9.83 5.75
C LYS A 96 14.30 -10.41 5.12
N GLU A 97 13.33 -10.78 5.94
CA GLU A 97 12.12 -11.44 5.48
C GLU A 97 11.09 -10.47 4.88
N ILE A 98 11.26 -9.15 5.05
CA ILE A 98 10.37 -8.15 4.44
C ILE A 98 10.74 -7.94 2.97
N ASP A 99 9.77 -8.07 2.08
CA ASP A 99 9.95 -7.86 0.64
C ASP A 99 9.65 -6.41 0.24
N MET A 100 8.63 -5.80 0.86
CA MET A 100 8.20 -4.45 0.52
C MET A 100 7.94 -3.59 1.77
N VAL A 101 8.18 -2.29 1.66
CA VAL A 101 7.90 -1.32 2.74
C VAL A 101 7.15 -0.10 2.20
N ASP A 102 6.05 0.27 2.84
CA ASP A 102 5.32 1.51 2.58
C ASP A 102 5.96 2.68 3.36
N VAL A 103 6.17 3.79 2.65
CA VAL A 103 6.83 4.99 3.16
C VAL A 103 5.99 6.22 2.78
N GLU A 104 5.26 6.76 3.74
CA GLU A 104 4.43 7.95 3.60
C GLU A 104 5.16 9.21 3.13
N TRP A 105 4.68 9.79 2.04
CA TRP A 105 5.01 11.12 1.59
C TRP A 105 3.96 12.14 2.05
N GLU A 106 4.45 13.31 2.45
CA GLU A 106 3.66 14.52 2.72
C GLU A 106 4.44 15.76 2.27
N LYS A 107 3.79 16.92 2.18
CA LYS A 107 4.42 18.14 1.66
C LYS A 107 5.61 18.63 2.52
N ASN A 108 5.57 18.38 3.83
CA ASN A 108 6.52 18.92 4.81
C ASN A 108 7.60 17.92 5.26
N ILE A 109 7.81 16.82 4.52
CA ILE A 109 8.83 15.82 4.87
C ILE A 109 10.24 16.41 4.88
N GLU A 110 11.09 15.88 5.77
CA GLU A 110 12.54 16.13 5.76
C GLU A 110 13.19 15.38 4.57
N LEU A 111 13.29 16.05 3.42
CA LEU A 111 13.64 15.45 2.11
C LEU A 111 14.90 14.58 2.15
N GLU A 112 15.97 15.05 2.78
CA GLU A 112 17.25 14.34 2.82
C GLU A 112 17.14 13.03 3.60
N ARG A 113 16.60 13.09 4.82
CA ARG A 113 16.39 11.91 5.66
C ARG A 113 15.42 10.93 5.04
N PHE A 114 14.36 11.44 4.41
CA PHE A 114 13.40 10.62 3.67
C PHE A 114 14.09 9.83 2.55
N GLN A 115 14.89 10.50 1.72
CA GLN A 115 15.67 9.86 0.66
C GLN A 115 16.68 8.85 1.20
N GLN A 116 17.31 9.12 2.35
CA GLN A 116 18.24 8.18 3.00
C GLN A 116 17.53 6.89 3.44
N VAL A 117 16.33 6.98 4.02
CA VAL A 117 15.54 5.80 4.40
C VAL A 117 15.20 4.95 3.18
N ILE A 118 14.72 5.57 2.09
CA ILE A 118 14.40 4.88 0.84
C ILE A 118 15.62 4.15 0.28
N LYS A 119 16.76 4.83 0.17
CA LYS A 119 18.00 4.21 -0.31
C LYS A 119 18.44 3.05 0.58
N LYS A 120 18.30 3.19 1.90
CA LYS A 120 18.66 2.12 2.84
C LYS A 120 17.79 0.88 2.66
N LEU A 121 16.48 1.06 2.45
CA LEU A 121 15.55 -0.03 2.15
C LEU A 121 15.94 -0.73 0.84
N GLN A 122 16.18 0.04 -0.23
CA GLN A 122 16.56 -0.50 -1.54
C GLN A 122 17.91 -1.22 -1.54
N VAL A 123 18.91 -0.73 -0.79
CA VAL A 123 20.22 -1.40 -0.62
C VAL A 123 20.10 -2.74 0.12
N GLN A 124 18.99 -2.97 0.84
CA GLN A 124 18.65 -4.25 1.47
C GLN A 124 17.62 -5.04 0.66
N ASP A 125 17.56 -4.78 -0.66
CA ASP A 125 16.71 -5.46 -1.65
C ASP A 125 15.21 -5.39 -1.37
N LYS A 126 14.74 -4.30 -0.75
CA LYS A 126 13.31 -4.06 -0.49
C LYS A 126 12.70 -3.19 -1.56
N GLU A 127 11.54 -3.60 -2.07
CA GLU A 127 10.71 -2.74 -2.90
C GLU A 127 10.04 -1.67 -2.02
N VAL A 128 10.13 -0.41 -2.40
CA VAL A 128 9.58 0.73 -1.68
C VAL A 128 8.30 1.19 -2.36
N ILE A 129 7.24 1.33 -1.57
CA ILE A 129 6.01 2.03 -1.97
C ILE A 129 6.01 3.39 -1.30
N ILE A 130 6.18 4.46 -2.07
CA ILE A 130 5.94 5.80 -1.53
C ILE A 130 4.46 6.12 -1.65
N SER A 131 3.82 6.42 -0.52
CA SER A 131 2.36 6.51 -0.45
C SER A 131 1.89 7.88 0.04
N HIS A 132 0.74 8.34 -0.45
CA HIS A 132 0.07 9.54 0.05
C HIS A 132 -1.44 9.31 0.12
N HIS A 133 -2.06 9.77 1.21
CA HIS A 133 -3.48 9.58 1.48
C HIS A 133 -4.15 10.91 1.79
N ASN A 134 -5.32 11.14 1.18
CA ASN A 134 -6.21 12.24 1.52
C ASN A 134 -7.61 11.67 1.78
N PHE A 135 -8.00 11.62 3.06
CA PHE A 135 -9.29 11.08 3.47
C PHE A 135 -10.44 12.10 3.38
N ASP A 136 -10.13 13.37 3.14
CA ASP A 136 -11.11 14.46 3.14
C ASP A 136 -11.64 14.77 1.73
N GLU A 137 -10.77 14.67 0.72
CA GLU A 137 -11.12 15.03 -0.65
C GLU A 137 -10.23 14.40 -1.73
N THR A 138 -10.61 14.66 -2.98
CA THR A 138 -9.79 14.43 -4.15
C THR A 138 -9.33 15.79 -4.68
N PRO A 139 -8.03 16.09 -4.62
CA PRO A 139 -7.47 17.30 -5.23
C PRO A 139 -7.76 17.42 -6.72
N SER A 140 -7.51 18.60 -7.28
CA SER A 140 -7.60 18.82 -8.72
C SER A 140 -6.69 17.87 -9.52
N LEU A 141 -7.00 17.61 -10.79
CA LEU A 141 -6.21 16.73 -11.65
C LEU A 141 -4.71 17.12 -11.67
N ASP A 142 -4.42 18.41 -11.79
CA ASP A 142 -3.05 18.94 -11.81
C ASP A 142 -2.34 18.68 -10.48
N GLU A 143 -3.03 18.82 -9.35
CA GLU A 143 -2.49 18.52 -8.03
C GLU A 143 -2.21 17.02 -7.85
N LEU A 144 -3.12 16.14 -8.31
CA LEU A 144 -2.90 14.70 -8.28
C LEU A 144 -1.64 14.32 -9.09
N GLN A 145 -1.51 14.85 -10.30
CA GLN A 145 -0.32 14.66 -11.14
C GLN A 145 0.95 15.21 -10.48
N PHE A 146 0.86 16.37 -9.84
CA PHE A 146 1.98 16.97 -9.13
C PHE A 146 2.43 16.13 -7.93
N ILE A 147 1.48 15.55 -7.17
CA ILE A 147 1.78 14.66 -6.05
C ILE A 147 2.53 13.40 -6.55
N TYR A 148 2.03 12.74 -7.60
CA TYR A 148 2.75 11.61 -8.22
C TYR A 148 4.15 12.01 -8.70
N PHE A 149 4.27 13.16 -9.37
CA PHE A 149 5.56 13.68 -9.82
C PHE A 149 6.55 13.89 -8.67
N LYS A 150 6.08 14.40 -7.52
CA LYS A 150 6.92 14.61 -6.34
C LYS A 150 7.35 13.29 -5.71
N MET A 151 6.44 12.32 -5.58
CA MET A 151 6.77 11.00 -5.03
C MET A 151 7.77 10.24 -5.91
N GLN A 152 7.65 10.30 -7.25
CA GLN A 152 8.57 9.56 -8.12
C GLN A 152 10.01 10.08 -8.10
N LYS A 153 10.25 11.34 -7.67
CA LYS A 153 11.60 11.92 -7.61
C LYS A 153 12.55 11.17 -6.67
N PHE A 154 12.02 10.38 -5.75
CA PHE A 154 12.81 9.54 -4.85
C PHE A 154 13.17 8.18 -5.46
N ASN A 155 12.75 7.92 -6.70
CA ASN A 155 12.93 6.67 -7.46
C ASN A 155 12.47 5.40 -6.70
N PRO A 156 11.23 5.36 -6.17
CA PRO A 156 10.70 4.13 -5.59
C PRO A 156 10.29 3.14 -6.67
N GLU A 157 10.06 1.90 -6.27
CA GLU A 157 9.47 0.88 -7.14
C GLU A 157 8.00 1.20 -7.42
N TYR A 158 7.27 1.76 -6.44
CA TYR A 158 5.87 2.17 -6.58
C TYR A 158 5.60 3.56 -6.01
N VAL A 159 4.70 4.29 -6.66
CA VAL A 159 4.02 5.46 -6.10
C VAL A 159 2.53 5.17 -5.91
N LYS A 160 2.00 5.45 -4.73
CA LYS A 160 0.61 5.14 -4.33
C LYS A 160 -0.11 6.40 -3.88
N LEU A 161 -1.24 6.72 -4.51
CA LEU A 161 -2.10 7.84 -4.12
C LEU A 161 -3.51 7.34 -3.82
N ALA A 162 -4.00 7.57 -2.61
CA ALA A 162 -5.36 7.26 -2.20
C ALA A 162 -6.11 8.54 -1.80
N VAL A 163 -7.29 8.77 -2.37
CA VAL A 163 -8.06 10.02 -2.16
C VAL A 163 -9.54 9.73 -1.97
N MET A 164 -10.25 10.65 -1.30
CA MET A 164 -11.68 10.51 -1.04
C MET A 164 -12.51 11.26 -2.10
N PRO A 165 -13.21 10.56 -3.01
CA PRO A 165 -14.07 11.23 -3.98
C PRO A 165 -15.35 11.74 -3.32
N ARG A 166 -15.79 12.94 -3.72
CA ARG A 166 -17.11 13.51 -3.37
C ARG A 166 -18.10 13.39 -4.54
N ASN A 167 -17.60 13.21 -5.76
CA ASN A 167 -18.42 13.08 -6.96
C ASN A 167 -17.73 12.18 -8.02
N LYS A 168 -18.39 11.97 -9.16
CA LYS A 168 -17.88 11.10 -10.24
C LYS A 168 -16.65 11.69 -10.94
N ASN A 169 -16.55 13.01 -11.07
CA ASN A 169 -15.40 13.65 -11.71
C ASN A 169 -14.13 13.49 -10.88
N ASP A 170 -14.24 13.43 -9.55
CA ASP A 170 -13.12 13.12 -8.67
C ASP A 170 -12.54 11.73 -8.97
N VAL A 171 -13.41 10.73 -9.15
CA VAL A 171 -13.00 9.37 -9.55
C VAL A 171 -12.29 9.41 -10.90
N LEU A 172 -12.88 10.11 -11.88
CA LEU A 172 -12.28 10.26 -13.22
C LEU A 172 -10.93 10.97 -13.18
N ASN A 173 -10.77 12.02 -12.35
CA ASN A 173 -9.51 12.76 -12.21
C ASN A 173 -8.38 11.87 -11.68
N LEU A 174 -8.64 11.04 -10.67
CA LEU A 174 -7.63 10.10 -10.20
C LEU A 174 -7.27 9.07 -11.27
N LEU A 175 -8.26 8.45 -11.92
CA LEU A 175 -7.99 7.51 -13.00
C LEU A 175 -7.17 8.15 -14.13
N GLN A 176 -7.50 9.39 -14.51
CA GLN A 176 -6.76 10.15 -15.51
C GLN A 176 -5.33 10.47 -15.06
N ALA A 177 -5.12 10.88 -13.81
CA ALA A 177 -3.79 11.13 -13.26
C ALA A 177 -2.92 9.87 -13.30
N MET A 178 -3.51 8.71 -12.98
CA MET A 178 -2.82 7.42 -13.01
C MET A 178 -2.46 6.98 -14.43
N VAL A 179 -3.36 7.15 -15.41
CA VAL A 179 -3.08 6.89 -16.84
C VAL A 179 -1.92 7.75 -17.32
N THR A 180 -2.02 9.07 -17.12
CA THR A 180 -0.98 10.02 -17.55
C THR A 180 0.38 9.65 -16.96
N PHE A 181 0.42 9.25 -15.68
CA PHE A 181 1.65 8.82 -15.04
C PHE A 181 2.17 7.48 -15.62
N SER A 182 1.30 6.49 -15.76
CA SER A 182 1.64 5.15 -16.27
C SER A 182 2.26 5.18 -17.67
N ASP A 183 1.82 6.11 -18.52
CA ASP A 183 2.26 6.22 -19.91
C ASP A 183 3.56 7.03 -20.07
N THR A 184 3.95 7.80 -19.04
CA THR A 184 5.07 8.75 -19.14
C THR A 184 6.23 8.45 -18.19
N MET A 185 6.01 7.62 -17.16
CA MET A 185 7.00 7.34 -16.11
C MET A 185 7.29 5.83 -16.02
N ASN A 186 8.53 5.49 -15.64
CA ASN A 186 8.96 4.09 -15.50
C ASN A 186 8.56 3.46 -14.15
N CYS A 187 8.31 4.27 -13.13
CA CYS A 187 7.88 3.81 -11.80
C CYS A 187 6.46 3.20 -11.86
N LYS A 188 6.19 2.15 -11.09
CA LYS A 188 4.84 1.56 -11.03
C LYS A 188 3.90 2.51 -10.26
N VAL A 189 2.65 2.58 -10.69
CA VAL A 189 1.66 3.51 -10.10
C VAL A 189 0.52 2.74 -9.45
N VAL A 190 -0.02 3.28 -8.37
CA VAL A 190 -1.20 2.81 -7.68
C VAL A 190 -2.09 4.00 -7.37
N GLY A 191 -3.37 3.91 -7.74
CA GLY A 191 -4.35 4.97 -7.60
C GLY A 191 -5.62 4.43 -6.99
N ILE A 192 -6.03 4.97 -5.85
CA ILE A 192 -7.20 4.50 -5.11
C ILE A 192 -8.17 5.66 -4.90
N SER A 193 -9.28 5.64 -5.62
CA SER A 193 -10.43 6.46 -5.28
C SER A 193 -11.22 5.68 -4.21
N MET A 194 -11.24 6.18 -2.98
CA MET A 194 -11.83 5.48 -1.85
C MET A 194 -13.37 5.49 -1.90
N SER A 195 -14.00 4.79 -0.94
CA SER A 195 -15.45 4.62 -0.81
C SER A 195 -16.10 3.82 -1.94
N LYS A 196 -17.42 3.63 -1.86
CA LYS A 196 -18.19 2.84 -2.83
C LYS A 196 -18.19 3.46 -4.24
N ILE A 197 -18.18 4.78 -4.37
CA ILE A 197 -18.21 5.43 -5.70
C ILE A 197 -16.89 5.26 -6.46
N GLY A 198 -15.79 5.09 -5.73
CA GLY A 198 -14.46 4.89 -6.29
C GLY A 198 -14.09 3.43 -6.55
N LEU A 199 -14.97 2.46 -6.27
CA LEU A 199 -14.71 1.01 -6.39
C LEU A 199 -14.18 0.60 -7.77
N ILE A 200 -14.55 1.33 -8.83
CA ILE A 200 -14.04 1.11 -10.19
C ILE A 200 -12.51 1.26 -10.26
N SER A 201 -11.90 2.14 -9.45
CA SER A 201 -10.44 2.27 -9.42
C SER A 201 -9.77 1.03 -8.84
N ARG A 202 -10.44 0.26 -7.96
CA ARG A 202 -9.87 -0.98 -7.42
C ARG A 202 -10.00 -2.15 -8.40
N THR A 203 -11.14 -2.25 -9.06
CA THR A 203 -11.51 -3.39 -9.91
C THR A 203 -10.91 -3.29 -11.31
N ALA A 204 -10.96 -2.11 -11.93
CA ALA A 204 -10.41 -1.84 -13.26
C ALA A 204 -8.99 -1.22 -13.21
N GLN A 205 -8.27 -1.38 -12.09
CA GLN A 205 -6.98 -0.75 -11.81
C GLN A 205 -5.96 -0.91 -12.95
N GLY A 206 -5.89 -2.12 -13.54
CA GLY A 206 -4.94 -2.46 -14.60
C GLY A 206 -5.23 -1.81 -15.95
N ILE A 207 -6.50 -1.51 -16.24
CA ILE A 207 -6.91 -0.79 -17.48
C ILE A 207 -6.30 0.61 -17.49
N PHE A 208 -6.23 1.24 -16.33
CA PHE A 208 -5.71 2.60 -16.16
C PHE A 208 -4.21 2.62 -15.81
N GLY A 209 -3.51 1.48 -15.94
CA GLY A 209 -2.06 1.39 -15.80
C GLY A 209 -1.54 1.12 -14.38
N GLY A 210 -2.44 0.90 -13.42
CA GLY A 210 -2.11 0.62 -12.03
C GLY A 210 -1.50 -0.79 -11.84
N ALA A 211 -0.57 -0.92 -10.89
CA ALA A 211 0.17 -2.15 -10.65
C ALA A 211 -0.37 -2.99 -9.47
N LEU A 212 -0.93 -2.34 -8.45
CA LEU A 212 -1.45 -3.00 -7.24
C LEU A 212 -2.91 -2.60 -7.02
N THR A 213 -3.71 -3.53 -6.50
CA THR A 213 -5.05 -3.24 -5.96
C THR A 213 -5.22 -3.86 -4.57
N TYR A 214 -5.95 -3.19 -3.69
CA TYR A 214 -6.02 -3.54 -2.26
C TYR A 214 -7.43 -3.99 -1.87
N GLY A 215 -7.51 -5.20 -1.32
CA GLY A 215 -8.71 -5.79 -0.70
C GLY A 215 -8.48 -6.17 0.76
N CYS A 216 -9.47 -6.78 1.38
CA CYS A 216 -9.42 -7.21 2.78
C CYS A 216 -9.59 -8.73 2.94
N ILE A 217 -9.24 -9.22 4.13
CA ILE A 217 -9.61 -10.56 4.61
C ILE A 217 -10.60 -10.34 5.76
N GLY A 218 -11.86 -10.74 5.55
CA GLY A 218 -12.92 -10.44 6.50
C GLY A 218 -13.31 -8.96 6.41
N GLU A 219 -13.15 -8.21 7.51
CA GLU A 219 -13.63 -6.83 7.59
C GLU A 219 -12.76 -5.84 6.79
N PRO A 220 -13.38 -4.86 6.08
CA PRO A 220 -12.66 -3.79 5.38
C PRO A 220 -11.71 -3.02 6.29
N GLN A 221 -10.45 -2.85 5.87
CA GLN A 221 -9.41 -2.07 6.55
C GLN A 221 -9.34 -0.61 6.05
N ALA A 222 -10.03 -0.30 4.95
CA ALA A 222 -10.17 1.04 4.40
C ALA A 222 -11.52 1.19 3.66
N PRO A 223 -12.08 2.42 3.54
CA PRO A 223 -13.36 2.63 2.88
C PRO A 223 -13.39 2.12 1.43
N GLY A 224 -14.36 1.24 1.15
CA GLY A 224 -14.57 0.65 -0.16
C GLY A 224 -13.68 -0.54 -0.50
N GLN A 225 -12.96 -1.12 0.47
CA GLN A 225 -12.37 -2.45 0.27
C GLN A 225 -13.45 -3.52 0.13
N VAL A 226 -13.13 -4.53 -0.67
CA VAL A 226 -13.90 -5.77 -0.87
C VAL A 226 -13.00 -6.95 -0.56
N ASP A 227 -13.57 -8.15 -0.36
CA ASP A 227 -12.77 -9.36 -0.13
C ASP A 227 -11.84 -9.61 -1.33
N VAL A 228 -10.63 -10.08 -1.05
CA VAL A 228 -9.61 -10.33 -2.08
C VAL A 228 -10.03 -11.37 -3.11
N VAL A 229 -10.90 -12.32 -2.77
CA VAL A 229 -11.44 -13.30 -3.73
C VAL A 229 -12.28 -12.57 -4.79
N ASP A 230 -13.25 -11.77 -4.34
CA ASP A 230 -14.08 -10.96 -5.24
C ASP A 230 -13.22 -9.99 -6.06
N LEU A 231 -12.21 -9.37 -5.42
CA LEU A 231 -11.31 -8.45 -6.11
C LEU A 231 -10.49 -9.14 -7.20
N LYS A 232 -10.00 -10.37 -6.95
CA LYS A 232 -9.25 -11.15 -7.94
C LYS A 232 -10.13 -11.53 -9.12
N GLU A 233 -11.38 -11.93 -8.86
CA GLU A 233 -12.36 -12.21 -9.92
C GLU A 233 -12.59 -10.95 -10.77
N GLN A 234 -12.80 -9.79 -10.15
CA GLN A 234 -12.99 -8.53 -10.86
C GLN A 234 -11.79 -8.15 -11.71
N VAL A 235 -10.57 -8.19 -11.15
CA VAL A 235 -9.34 -7.89 -11.90
C VAL A 235 -9.21 -8.81 -13.11
N SER A 236 -9.55 -10.09 -12.96
CA SER A 236 -9.46 -11.08 -14.04
C SER A 236 -10.45 -10.85 -15.18
N LEU A 237 -11.54 -10.10 -14.97
CA LEU A 237 -12.48 -9.73 -16.05
C LEU A 237 -11.90 -8.67 -17.01
N TYR A 238 -10.89 -7.93 -16.56
CA TYR A 238 -10.26 -6.85 -17.33
C TYR A 238 -8.89 -7.23 -17.91
N LEU A 239 -8.45 -8.47 -17.74
CA LEU A 239 -7.18 -9.02 -18.24
C LEU A 239 -7.42 -9.95 -19.44
#